data_AF-A0A6L8FCT1-F1
#
_entry.id   AF-A0A6L8FCT1-F1
#
_cell.length_a   1.000
_cell.length_b   1.000
_cell.length_c   1.000
_cell.angle_alpha   90.00
_cell.angle_beta   90.00
_cell.angle_gamma   90.00
#
_symmetry.space_group_name_H-M   'P 1'
#
loop_
_entity.id
_entity.type
_entity.pdbx_description
1 polymer ?
#
loop_
_entity_poly.entity_id
_entity_poly.type
_entity_poly.pdbx_seq_one_letter_code
_entity_poly.pdbx_strand_id
1 'polypeptide(L)'
;MRRRELARTVNDILADVRELAVEYHQLTGKPLGVTGEVGEFEAAEKMGLELAPPRAEGYDAIRRDGSYRRIQIKSRRGRDGVRSHDRVGTINISKEFDSVMLVLMSGDYEVQEIWEAGRQAVVDRLTAPGSKSRNERGQMGVSQFKSIAEKVWPE
;
A
#
# COMPACT_ATOMS: atom_id res chain seq x y z
N MET A 1 43.14 -11.64 1.83
CA MET A 1 42.28 -10.45 1.97
C MET A 1 40.87 -10.86 1.53
N ARG A 2 40.00 -11.33 2.44
CA ARG A 2 38.60 -11.66 2.10
C ARG A 2 37.89 -10.34 1.79
N ARG A 3 37.40 -10.17 0.56
CA ARG A 3 36.36 -9.18 0.26
C ARG A 3 35.25 -9.40 1.27
N ARG A 4 34.95 -8.40 2.10
CA ARG A 4 33.65 -8.34 2.75
C ARG A 4 32.66 -8.19 1.60
N GLU A 5 31.91 -9.24 1.28
CA GLU A 5 30.62 -9.05 0.63
C GLU A 5 29.85 -8.07 1.51
N LEU A 6 29.49 -6.91 0.96
CA LEU A 6 28.52 -6.04 1.60
C LEU A 6 27.26 -6.87 1.78
N ALA A 7 26.84 -7.05 3.03
CA ALA A 7 25.58 -7.73 3.32
C ALA A 7 24.47 -6.95 2.63
N ARG A 8 23.64 -7.65 1.84
CA ARG A 8 22.47 -7.07 1.20
C ARG A 8 21.56 -6.43 2.25
N THR A 9 21.00 -5.29 1.90
CA THR A 9 19.94 -4.63 2.65
C THR A 9 18.58 -5.19 2.25
N VAL A 10 17.54 -4.87 3.03
CA VAL A 10 16.14 -5.19 2.67
C VAL A 10 15.76 -4.47 1.37
N ASN A 11 16.25 -3.25 1.16
CA ASN A 11 16.01 -2.46 -0.06
C ASN A 11 16.56 -3.18 -1.29
N ASP A 12 17.77 -3.74 -1.20
CA ASP A 12 18.35 -4.53 -2.29
C ASP A 12 17.48 -5.76 -2.60
N ILE A 13 16.89 -6.40 -1.58
CA ILE A 13 15.99 -7.55 -1.76
C ILE A 13 14.70 -7.14 -2.45
N LEU A 14 14.10 -6.03 -2.05
CA LEU A 14 12.83 -5.59 -2.62
C LEU A 14 12.99 -5.09 -4.06
N ALA A 15 14.14 -4.50 -4.40
CA ALA A 15 14.48 -4.15 -5.77
C ALA A 15 14.54 -5.40 -6.67
N ASP A 16 15.26 -6.44 -6.27
CA ASP A 16 15.32 -7.71 -7.01
C ASP A 16 13.94 -8.38 -7.11
N VAL A 17 13.18 -8.39 -6.01
CA VAL A 17 11.83 -8.97 -5.97
C VAL A 17 10.91 -8.28 -6.96
N ARG A 18 11.02 -6.96 -7.12
CA ARG A 18 10.26 -6.20 -8.12
C ARG A 18 10.57 -6.69 -9.53
N GLU A 19 11.84 -6.77 -9.90
CA GLU A 19 12.28 -7.23 -11.22
C GLU A 19 11.82 -8.67 -11.50
N LEU A 20 12.03 -9.58 -10.54
CA LEU A 20 11.59 -10.97 -10.62
C LEU A 20 10.06 -11.09 -10.72
N ALA A 21 9.31 -10.25 -10.03
CA ALA A 21 7.85 -10.27 -10.09
C ALA A 21 7.31 -9.83 -11.46
N VAL A 22 8.00 -8.91 -12.13
CA VAL A 22 7.69 -8.50 -13.50
C VAL A 22 8.01 -9.63 -14.48
N GLU A 23 9.23 -10.17 -14.43
CA GLU A 23 9.66 -11.26 -15.30
C GLU A 23 8.76 -12.49 -15.14
N TYR A 24 8.48 -12.91 -13.89
CA TYR A 24 7.59 -14.02 -13.60
C TYR A 24 6.20 -13.84 -14.24
N HIS A 25 5.64 -12.62 -14.14
CA HIS A 25 4.33 -12.32 -14.71
C HIS A 25 4.34 -12.27 -16.25
N GLN A 26 5.43 -11.81 -16.86
CA GLN A 26 5.61 -11.85 -18.32
C GLN A 26 5.70 -13.29 -18.83
N LEU A 27 6.45 -14.16 -18.13
CA LEU A 27 6.64 -15.56 -18.51
C LEU A 27 5.40 -16.44 -18.27
N THR A 28 4.66 -16.19 -17.19
CA THR A 28 3.60 -17.10 -16.72
C THR A 28 2.18 -16.55 -16.86
N GLY A 29 2.03 -15.23 -17.05
CA GLY A 29 0.74 -14.55 -16.95
C GLY A 29 0.16 -14.48 -15.54
N LYS A 30 0.87 -14.96 -14.51
CA LYS A 30 0.41 -15.01 -13.11
C LYS A 30 1.20 -14.02 -12.24
N PRO A 31 0.58 -13.40 -11.21
CA PRO A 31 1.32 -12.55 -10.28
C PRO A 31 2.20 -13.39 -9.35
N LEU A 32 3.40 -12.88 -9.00
CA LEU A 32 4.29 -13.51 -8.03
C LEU A 32 3.74 -13.45 -6.58
N GLY A 33 2.85 -12.48 -6.30
CA GLY A 33 2.17 -12.36 -5.00
C GLY A 33 2.83 -11.41 -4.00
N VAL A 34 3.63 -10.45 -4.47
CA VAL A 34 4.45 -9.54 -3.63
C VAL A 34 3.95 -8.09 -3.62
N THR A 35 2.70 -7.84 -4.05
CA THR A 35 2.16 -6.48 -4.23
C THR A 35 2.02 -5.70 -2.93
N GLY A 36 1.76 -6.37 -1.82
CA GLY A 36 1.68 -5.71 -0.51
C GLY A 36 3.04 -5.17 -0.12
N GLU A 37 4.02 -6.06 -0.07
CA GLU A 37 5.40 -5.82 0.36
C GLU A 37 6.08 -4.75 -0.50
N VAL A 38 5.96 -4.83 -1.84
CA VAL A 38 6.53 -3.81 -2.73
C VAL A 38 5.85 -2.46 -2.52
N GLY A 39 4.53 -2.42 -2.35
CA GLY A 39 3.82 -1.16 -2.18
C GLY A 39 4.07 -0.50 -0.81
N GLU A 40 4.22 -1.29 0.26
CA GLU A 40 4.66 -0.79 1.58
C GLU A 40 6.03 -0.14 1.50
N PHE A 41 6.97 -0.83 0.84
CA PHE A 41 8.32 -0.33 0.64
C PHE A 41 8.37 0.95 -0.19
N GLU A 42 7.70 0.96 -1.35
CA GLU A 42 7.69 2.13 -2.21
C GLU A 42 7.02 3.34 -1.52
N ALA A 43 5.98 3.12 -0.70
CA ALA A 43 5.39 4.19 0.10
C ALA A 43 6.37 4.72 1.16
N ALA A 44 7.09 3.82 1.84
CA ALA A 44 8.07 4.21 2.84
C ALA A 44 9.20 5.05 2.25
N GLU A 45 9.76 4.63 1.12
CA GLU A 45 10.82 5.37 0.42
C GLU A 45 10.33 6.73 -0.09
N LYS A 46 9.16 6.79 -0.74
CA LYS A 46 8.65 8.04 -1.34
C LYS A 46 8.13 9.05 -0.31
N MET A 47 7.59 8.57 0.80
CA MET A 47 6.94 9.40 1.82
C MET A 47 7.76 9.53 3.11
N GLY A 48 8.99 9.00 3.15
CA GLY A 48 9.87 9.07 4.32
C GLY A 48 9.32 8.36 5.56
N LEU A 49 8.68 7.20 5.38
CA LEU A 49 8.05 6.44 6.47
C LEU A 49 9.00 5.39 7.06
N GLU A 50 8.85 5.11 8.34
CA GLU A 50 9.48 3.98 9.01
C GLU A 50 8.56 2.75 8.92
N LEU A 51 8.96 1.69 8.23
CA LEU A 51 8.19 0.45 8.18
C LEU A 51 8.01 -0.16 9.57
N ALA A 52 6.81 -0.65 9.84
CA ALA A 52 6.48 -1.25 11.13
C ALA A 52 7.26 -2.56 11.32
N PRO A 53 7.62 -2.92 12.56
CA PRO A 53 8.25 -4.21 12.82
C PRO A 53 7.27 -5.35 12.51
N PRO A 54 7.78 -6.57 12.23
CA PRO A 54 6.94 -7.74 12.03
C PRO A 54 5.93 -7.92 13.19
N ARG A 55 4.70 -8.33 12.85
CA ARG A 55 3.59 -8.54 13.80
C ARG A 55 3.01 -7.27 14.42
N ALA A 56 3.36 -6.08 13.92
CA ALA A 56 2.55 -4.90 14.17
C ALA A 56 1.11 -5.16 13.70
N GLU A 57 0.13 -4.87 14.55
CA GLU A 57 -1.28 -5.06 14.20
C GLU A 57 -1.90 -3.71 13.83
N GLY A 58 -2.50 -3.65 12.65
CA GLY A 58 -3.34 -2.52 12.22
C GLY A 58 -2.67 -1.48 11.36
N TYR A 59 -1.35 -1.36 11.42
CA TYR A 59 -0.56 -0.40 10.64
C TYR A 59 0.71 -1.06 10.08
N ASP A 60 1.19 -0.51 8.97
CA ASP A 60 2.29 -1.06 8.19
C ASP A 60 3.51 -0.13 8.21
N ALA A 61 3.31 1.16 8.54
CA ALA A 61 4.38 2.14 8.70
C ALA A 61 4.05 3.23 9.73
N ILE A 62 5.07 3.97 10.15
CA ILE A 62 5.00 5.12 11.05
C ILE A 62 5.57 6.33 10.34
N ARG A 63 4.83 7.44 10.41
CA ARG A 63 5.33 8.77 10.05
C ARG A 63 5.77 9.49 11.33
N ARG A 64 6.94 10.14 11.29
CA ARG A 64 7.52 10.89 12.43
C ARG A 64 7.77 12.36 12.14
N ASP A 65 7.65 12.82 10.90
CA ASP A 65 7.77 14.25 10.60
C ASP A 65 6.52 14.99 11.09
N GLY A 66 6.74 15.96 11.99
CA GLY A 66 5.66 16.65 12.69
C GLY A 66 5.05 15.81 13.82
N SER A 67 4.09 14.94 13.50
CA SER A 67 3.34 14.16 14.49
C SER A 67 3.43 12.66 14.24
N TYR A 68 3.65 11.88 15.30
CA TYR A 68 3.59 10.42 15.25
C TYR A 68 2.24 9.95 14.69
N ARG A 69 2.28 9.25 13.55
CA ARG A 69 1.09 8.72 12.88
C ARG A 69 1.33 7.29 12.42
N ARG A 70 0.45 6.38 12.83
CA ARG A 70 0.40 4.98 12.38
C ARG A 70 -0.38 4.90 11.08
N ILE A 71 0.26 4.41 10.03
CA ILE A 71 -0.29 4.37 8.68
C ILE A 71 -0.53 2.92 8.28
N GLN A 72 -1.76 2.60 7.92
CA GLN A 72 -2.06 1.35 7.24
C GLN A 72 -1.87 1.55 5.73
N ILE A 73 -1.02 0.76 5.10
CA ILE A 73 -0.75 0.81 3.67
C ILE A 73 -1.60 -0.25 2.96
N LYS A 74 -2.13 0.12 1.81
CA LYS A 74 -2.86 -0.76 0.90
C LYS A 74 -2.35 -0.51 -0.50
N SER A 75 -2.13 -1.60 -1.24
CA SER A 75 -1.46 -1.53 -2.53
C SER A 75 -2.31 -2.15 -3.63
N ARG A 76 -2.24 -1.57 -4.83
CA ARG A 76 -2.86 -2.12 -6.04
C ARG A 76 -1.92 -1.98 -7.23
N ARG A 77 -1.83 -3.07 -7.98
CA ARG A 77 -1.08 -3.18 -9.23
C ARG A 77 -2.06 -3.40 -10.38
N GLY A 78 -1.99 -2.58 -11.43
CA GLY A 78 -2.80 -2.76 -12.64
C GLY A 78 -1.91 -2.77 -13.88
N ARG A 79 -2.03 -3.82 -14.71
CA ARG A 79 -1.25 -3.96 -15.96
C ARG A 79 -1.45 -2.74 -16.87
N ASP A 80 -2.70 -2.33 -17.07
CA ASP A 80 -3.11 -1.17 -17.86
C ASP A 80 -3.51 0.01 -16.96
N GLY A 81 -2.92 0.08 -15.76
CA GLY A 81 -3.31 1.00 -14.70
C GLY A 81 -4.40 0.45 -13.77
N VAL A 82 -4.48 1.02 -12.57
CA VAL A 82 -5.51 0.65 -11.58
C VAL A 82 -6.83 1.34 -11.94
N ARG A 83 -7.90 0.56 -12.06
CA ARG A 83 -9.20 1.05 -12.49
C ARG A 83 -9.97 1.64 -11.32
N SER A 84 -10.84 2.61 -11.62
CA SER A 84 -11.66 3.29 -10.61
C SER A 84 -12.58 2.36 -9.81
N HIS A 85 -13.01 1.25 -10.41
CA HIS A 85 -13.88 0.24 -9.79
C HIS A 85 -13.10 -0.90 -9.13
N ASP A 86 -11.76 -0.93 -9.24
CA ASP A 86 -10.96 -1.85 -8.44
C ASP A 86 -11.18 -1.56 -6.96
N ARG A 87 -10.97 -2.56 -6.12
CA ARG A 87 -11.25 -2.47 -4.68
C ARG A 87 -10.03 -2.00 -3.95
N VAL A 88 -10.17 -1.31 -2.82
CA VAL A 88 -9.11 -1.26 -1.82
C VAL A 88 -9.10 -2.60 -1.07
N GLY A 89 -7.94 -3.04 -0.58
CA GLY A 89 -7.86 -4.21 0.30
C GLY A 89 -8.76 -4.01 1.52
N THR A 90 -9.19 -5.09 2.18
CA THR A 90 -10.00 -4.97 3.39
C THR A 90 -9.27 -4.12 4.43
N ILE A 91 -9.99 -3.15 4.98
CA ILE A 91 -9.54 -2.28 6.07
C ILE A 91 -10.29 -2.75 7.32
N ASN A 92 -9.55 -3.29 8.28
CA ASN A 92 -10.12 -3.69 9.55
C ASN A 92 -10.16 -2.49 10.51
N ILE A 93 -11.32 -1.81 10.56
CA ILE A 93 -11.51 -0.63 11.40
C ILE A 93 -11.47 -0.92 12.91
N SER A 94 -11.47 -2.19 13.35
CA SER A 94 -11.26 -2.50 14.78
C SER A 94 -9.80 -2.41 15.19
N LYS A 95 -8.87 -2.38 14.24
CA LYS A 95 -7.43 -2.24 14.50
C LYS A 95 -7.02 -0.78 14.63
N GLU A 96 -5.89 -0.57 15.29
CA GLU A 96 -5.36 0.76 15.53
C GLU A 96 -4.50 1.24 14.35
N PHE A 97 -4.94 2.34 13.76
CA PHE A 97 -4.23 3.12 12.74
C PHE A 97 -4.82 4.52 12.74
N ASP A 98 -4.03 5.50 12.34
CA ASP A 98 -4.40 6.92 12.34
C ASP A 98 -4.77 7.38 10.92
N SER A 99 -4.20 6.76 9.89
CA SER A 99 -4.58 6.94 8.49
C SER A 99 -4.42 5.67 7.66
N VAL A 100 -5.02 5.67 6.48
CA VAL A 100 -4.80 4.65 5.43
C VAL A 100 -4.15 5.32 4.24
N MET A 101 -3.11 4.69 3.69
CA MET A 101 -2.43 5.11 2.48
C MET A 101 -2.66 4.08 1.37
N LEU A 102 -3.14 4.52 0.20
CA LEU A 102 -3.37 3.69 -0.97
C LEU A 102 -2.31 3.97 -2.03
N VAL A 103 -1.51 2.95 -2.34
CA VAL A 103 -0.44 2.96 -3.33
C VAL A 103 -0.94 2.32 -4.61
N LEU A 104 -0.98 3.11 -5.68
CA LEU A 104 -1.38 2.65 -7.01
C LEU A 104 -0.14 2.49 -7.89
N MET A 105 0.05 1.29 -8.42
CA MET A 105 1.23 0.93 -9.22
C MET A 105 0.84 0.41 -10.60
N SER A 106 1.74 0.63 -11.57
CA SER A 106 1.68 0.07 -12.91
C SER A 106 1.90 -1.44 -12.91
N GLY A 107 1.79 -2.09 -14.09
CA GLY A 107 2.11 -3.51 -14.26
C GLY A 107 3.53 -3.86 -13.82
N ASP A 108 4.45 -2.90 -13.90
CA ASP A 108 5.87 -3.05 -13.60
C ASP A 108 6.23 -2.58 -12.19
N TYR A 109 5.23 -2.42 -11.32
CA TYR A 109 5.35 -1.95 -9.94
C TYR A 109 5.87 -0.51 -9.78
N GLU A 110 5.85 0.28 -10.85
CA GLU A 110 6.13 1.71 -10.74
C GLU A 110 4.95 2.40 -10.04
N VAL A 111 5.22 3.13 -8.96
CA VAL A 111 4.18 3.92 -8.31
C VAL A 111 3.70 5.01 -9.27
N GLN A 112 2.39 5.14 -9.40
CA GLN A 112 1.71 6.15 -10.20
C GLN A 112 1.05 7.21 -9.32
N GLU A 113 0.44 6.79 -8.20
CA GLU A 113 -0.22 7.69 -7.26
C GLU A 113 -0.17 7.12 -5.84
N ILE A 114 -0.05 8.01 -4.85
CA ILE A 114 -0.27 7.69 -3.43
C ILE A 114 -1.36 8.61 -2.89
N TRP A 115 -2.34 8.02 -2.24
CA TRP A 115 -3.47 8.73 -1.63
C TRP A 115 -3.56 8.43 -0.14
N GLU A 116 -3.79 9.43 0.70
CA GLU A 116 -3.93 9.25 2.15
C GLU A 116 -5.29 9.75 2.66
N ALA A 117 -5.96 8.95 3.48
CA ALA A 117 -7.19 9.32 4.17
C ALA A 117 -7.05 9.11 5.68
N GLY A 118 -7.48 10.09 6.47
CA GLY A 118 -7.53 9.95 7.93
C GLY A 118 -8.54 8.89 8.38
N ARG A 119 -8.30 8.28 9.54
CA ARG A 119 -9.14 7.21 10.11
C ARG A 119 -10.63 7.56 10.11
N GLN A 120 -11.01 8.75 10.55
CA GLN A 120 -12.41 9.15 10.67
C GLN A 120 -13.14 9.06 9.32
N ALA A 121 -12.56 9.64 8.26
CA ALA A 121 -13.14 9.59 6.92
C ALA A 121 -13.27 8.16 6.38
N VAL A 122 -12.28 7.30 6.66
CA VAL A 122 -12.32 5.88 6.28
C VAL A 122 -13.42 5.13 7.01
N VAL A 123 -13.54 5.33 8.33
CA VAL A 123 -14.56 4.70 9.16
C VAL A 123 -15.95 5.12 8.70
N ASP A 124 -16.20 6.42 8.57
CA ASP A 124 -17.49 6.97 8.12
C ASP A 124 -17.87 6.39 6.75
N ARG A 125 -16.90 6.26 5.84
CA ARG A 125 -17.14 5.70 4.53
C ARG A 125 -17.51 4.22 4.58
N LEU A 126 -16.85 3.41 5.40
CA LEU A 126 -17.09 1.96 5.50
C LEU A 126 -18.38 1.62 6.28
N THR A 127 -18.76 2.44 7.24
CA THR A 127 -19.96 2.22 8.07
C THR A 127 -21.21 2.84 7.47
N ALA A 128 -21.09 3.80 6.54
CA ALA A 128 -22.26 4.39 5.88
C ALA A 128 -23.15 3.31 5.21
N PRO A 129 -24.48 3.40 5.36
CA PRO A 129 -25.42 2.35 4.98
C PRO A 129 -25.42 2.09 3.46
N GLY A 130 -25.90 0.90 3.07
CA GLY A 130 -26.25 0.60 1.67
C GLY A 130 -25.22 -0.19 0.86
N SER A 131 -24.25 -0.89 1.48
CA SER A 131 -23.39 -1.82 0.72
C SER A 131 -22.82 -2.95 1.58
N LYS A 132 -23.13 -4.21 1.23
CA LYS A 132 -22.50 -5.39 1.84
C LYS A 132 -20.97 -5.34 1.82
N SER A 133 -20.36 -4.85 0.75
CA SER A 133 -18.90 -4.78 0.70
C SER A 133 -18.29 -3.78 1.67
N ARG A 134 -18.96 -2.65 1.93
CA ARG A 134 -18.51 -1.69 2.93
C ARG A 134 -18.84 -2.21 4.33
N ASN A 135 -20.10 -2.57 4.54
CA ASN A 135 -20.65 -2.84 5.87
C ASN A 135 -20.29 -4.23 6.42
N GLU A 136 -20.06 -5.24 5.56
CA GLU A 136 -19.70 -6.61 5.99
C GLU A 136 -18.24 -6.95 5.70
N ARG A 137 -17.68 -6.49 4.57
CA ARG A 137 -16.33 -6.89 4.11
C ARG A 137 -15.23 -5.88 4.40
N GLY A 138 -15.57 -4.69 4.90
CA GLY A 138 -14.61 -3.62 5.17
C GLY A 138 -13.87 -3.14 3.91
N GLN A 139 -14.53 -3.15 2.75
CA GLN A 139 -13.95 -2.78 1.46
C GLN A 139 -14.71 -1.63 0.79
N MET A 140 -13.96 -0.76 0.12
CA MET A 140 -14.50 0.28 -0.76
C MET A 140 -13.80 0.25 -2.12
N GLY A 141 -14.36 0.88 -3.14
CA GLY A 141 -13.71 1.05 -4.44
C GLY A 141 -12.57 2.07 -4.37
N VAL A 142 -11.60 2.00 -5.31
CA VAL A 142 -10.51 2.97 -5.42
C VAL A 142 -11.06 4.39 -5.60
N SER A 143 -12.06 4.58 -6.46
CA SER A 143 -12.71 5.89 -6.63
C SER A 143 -13.35 6.43 -5.35
N GLN A 144 -13.95 5.53 -4.56
CA GLN A 144 -14.59 5.88 -3.28
C GLN A 144 -13.57 6.23 -2.21
N PHE A 145 -12.37 5.64 -2.27
CA PHE A 145 -11.27 6.00 -1.40
C PHE A 145 -10.69 7.36 -1.81
N LYS A 146 -10.42 7.56 -3.11
CA LYS A 146 -9.92 8.85 -3.64
C LYS A 146 -10.85 10.02 -3.29
N SER A 147 -12.17 9.81 -3.24
CA SER A 147 -13.13 10.89 -2.89
C SER A 147 -13.06 11.35 -1.42
N ILE A 148 -12.40 10.59 -0.54
CA ILE A 148 -12.23 10.92 0.89
C ILE A 148 -10.76 11.11 1.27
N ALA A 149 -9.85 11.05 0.29
CA ALA A 149 -8.42 11.04 0.48
C ALA A 149 -7.78 12.25 -0.23
N GLU A 150 -6.61 12.63 0.22
CA GLU A 150 -5.75 13.58 -0.47
C GLU A 150 -4.70 12.81 -1.28
N LYS A 151 -4.40 13.29 -2.49
CA LYS A 151 -3.24 12.79 -3.23
C LYS A 151 -1.99 13.38 -2.57
N VAL A 152 -1.12 12.51 -2.08
CA VAL A 152 0.15 12.88 -1.42
C VAL A 152 1.36 12.60 -2.31
N TRP A 153 1.16 11.91 -3.44
CA TRP A 153 2.20 11.71 -4.46
C TRP A 153 1.58 11.37 -5.83
N PRO A 154 2.13 11.86 -6.96
CA PRO A 154 3.06 13.01 -7.01
C PRO A 154 2.36 14.29 -6.52
N GLU A 155 3.14 15.31 -6.12
CA GLU A 155 2.63 16.63 -5.74
C GLU A 155 1.83 17.32 -6.86
#